data_AF-A0A850JG99-F1
#
_entry.id   AF-A0A850JG99-F1
#
_cell.length_a   1.000
_cell.length_b   1.000
_cell.length_c   1.000
_cell.angle_alpha   90.00
_cell.angle_beta   90.00
_cell.angle_gamma   90.00
#
_symmetry.space_group_name_H-M   'P 1'
#
loop_
_entity.id
_entity.type
_entity.pdbx_description
1 polymer ?
#
loop_
_entity_poly.entity_id
_entity_poly.type
_entity_poly.pdbx_seq_one_letter_code
_entity_poly.pdbx_strand_id
1 'polypeptide(L)'
;MTPPKAADPQRIALHGKDITDQVVPRLRTAGDKLNTDGTYNLEGGDFSITCSAASAAYPIAVQFGFEDVKLLMETAKGFAAKIDTTAKAYAEAERSSTV
;
A
#
# COMPACT_ATOMS: atom_id res chain seq x y z
N MET A 1 -37.86 1.00 8.93
CA MET A 1 -36.39 1.02 8.80
C MET A 1 -35.92 -0.41 8.59
N THR A 2 -35.20 -0.69 7.51
CA THR A 2 -34.59 -2.00 7.29
C THR A 2 -33.53 -2.23 8.37
N PRO A 3 -33.50 -3.38 9.04
CA PRO A 3 -32.48 -3.65 10.05
C PRO A 3 -31.07 -3.55 9.45
N PRO A 4 -30.08 -3.01 10.17
CA PRO A 4 -28.72 -2.86 9.67
C PRO A 4 -28.15 -4.23 9.32
N LYS A 5 -27.66 -4.38 8.08
CA LYS A 5 -27.01 -5.60 7.63
C LYS A 5 -25.65 -5.75 8.32
N ALA A 6 -25.39 -6.93 8.88
CA ALA A 6 -24.11 -7.24 9.52
C ALA A 6 -22.94 -7.27 8.50
N ALA A 7 -23.21 -7.67 7.25
CA ALA A 7 -22.25 -7.66 6.15
C ALA A 7 -22.90 -6.99 4.93
N ASP A 8 -22.70 -5.67 4.80
CA ASP A 8 -23.19 -4.89 3.66
C ASP A 8 -22.16 -4.91 2.50
N PRO A 9 -22.49 -5.51 1.35
CA PRO A 9 -21.60 -5.56 0.19
C PRO A 9 -21.09 -4.19 -0.26
N GLN A 10 -21.92 -3.14 -0.15
CA GLN A 10 -21.53 -1.78 -0.55
C GLN A 10 -20.46 -1.20 0.37
N ARG A 11 -20.59 -1.42 1.68
CA ARG A 11 -19.58 -0.99 2.66
C ARG A 11 -18.28 -1.76 2.53
N ILE A 12 -18.35 -3.07 2.25
CA ILE A 12 -17.16 -3.91 2.01
C ILE A 12 -16.43 -3.40 0.75
N ALA A 13 -17.15 -3.15 -0.34
CA ALA A 13 -16.56 -2.60 -1.57
C ALA A 13 -15.94 -1.21 -1.36
N LEU A 14 -16.59 -0.33 -0.58
CA LEU A 14 -16.04 0.98 -0.25
C LEU A 14 -14.71 0.86 0.49
N HIS A 15 -14.58 -0.10 1.40
CA HIS A 15 -13.33 -0.33 2.11
C HIS A 15 -12.19 -0.80 1.18
N GLY A 16 -12.49 -1.68 0.23
CA GLY A 16 -11.52 -2.08 -0.81
C GLY A 16 -11.09 -0.90 -1.70
N LYS A 17 -12.03 0.00 -1.99
CA LYS A 17 -11.77 1.25 -2.72
C LYS A 17 -10.88 2.20 -1.92
N ASP A 18 -11.12 2.39 -0.63
CA ASP A 18 -10.27 3.25 0.23
C ASP A 18 -8.81 2.81 0.26
N ILE A 19 -8.56 1.49 0.25
CA ILE A 19 -7.19 0.95 0.17
C ILE A 19 -6.53 1.38 -1.15
N THR A 20 -7.27 1.30 -2.25
CA THR A 20 -6.76 1.63 -3.59
C THR A 20 -6.58 3.14 -3.78
N ASP A 21 -7.51 3.95 -3.26
CA ASP A 21 -7.58 5.39 -3.51
C ASP A 21 -6.79 6.21 -2.48
N GLN A 22 -6.55 5.68 -1.28
CA GLN A 22 -5.87 6.41 -0.21
C GLN A 22 -4.56 5.75 0.22
N VAL A 23 -4.55 4.44 0.46
CA VAL A 23 -3.38 3.75 1.04
C VAL A 23 -2.29 3.54 -0.01
N VAL A 24 -2.65 3.02 -1.19
CA VAL A 24 -1.68 2.79 -2.29
C VAL A 24 -0.99 4.09 -2.73
N PRO A 25 -1.68 5.23 -2.93
CA PRO A 25 -1.02 6.49 -3.26
C PRO A 25 -0.05 6.97 -2.18
N ARG A 26 -0.37 6.79 -0.89
CA ARG A 26 0.52 7.17 0.21
C ARG A 26 1.80 6.33 0.22
N LEU A 27 1.69 5.02 -0.01
CA LEU A 27 2.86 4.13 -0.14
C LEU A 27 3.72 4.53 -1.34
N ARG A 28 3.09 4.86 -2.47
CA ARG A 28 3.79 5.37 -3.66
C ARG A 28 4.54 6.67 -3.35
N THR A 29 3.88 7.64 -2.70
CA THR A 29 4.53 8.90 -2.30
C THR A 29 5.71 8.67 -1.35
N ALA A 30 5.62 7.72 -0.43
CA ALA A 30 6.75 7.36 0.43
C ALA A 30 7.93 6.81 -0.37
N GLY A 31 7.67 5.91 -1.33
CA GLY A 31 8.68 5.39 -2.25
C GLY A 31 9.31 6.48 -3.13
N ASP A 32 8.49 7.38 -3.68
CA ASP A 32 8.96 8.49 -4.51
C ASP A 32 9.87 9.43 -3.71
N LYS A 33 9.50 9.77 -2.47
CA LYS A 33 10.32 10.60 -1.57
C LYS A 33 11.67 9.96 -1.24
N LEU A 34 11.68 8.67 -0.92
CA LEU A 34 12.92 7.92 -0.69
C LEU A 34 13.84 7.97 -1.91
N ASN A 35 13.27 7.95 -3.12
CA ASN A 35 14.02 7.98 -4.38
C ASN A 35 14.60 9.38 -4.70
N THR A 36 13.81 10.44 -4.54
CA THR A 36 14.26 11.81 -4.87
C THR A 36 15.12 12.46 -3.80
N ASP A 37 14.79 12.28 -2.52
CA ASP A 37 15.43 13.02 -1.42
C ASP A 37 16.55 12.19 -0.76
N GLY A 38 16.37 10.87 -0.70
CA GLY A 38 17.38 9.94 -0.17
C GLY A 38 18.62 9.92 -1.04
N THR A 39 18.48 9.66 -2.34
CA THR A 39 19.63 9.51 -3.27
C THR A 39 20.44 10.80 -3.42
N TYR A 40 19.79 11.97 -3.55
CA TYR A 40 20.49 13.24 -3.76
C TYR A 40 21.26 13.72 -2.51
N ASN A 41 20.67 13.61 -1.31
CA ASN A 41 21.36 13.97 -0.06
C ASN A 41 22.42 12.93 0.34
N LEU A 42 22.24 11.65 -0.01
CA LEU A 42 23.18 10.58 0.32
C LEU A 42 24.40 10.53 -0.62
N GLU A 43 24.23 10.83 -1.91
CA GLU A 43 25.31 10.75 -2.90
C GLU A 43 26.00 12.10 -3.16
N GLY A 44 25.42 13.24 -2.74
CA GLY A 44 25.89 14.57 -3.15
C GLY A 44 26.07 15.66 -2.10
N GLY A 45 25.64 15.48 -0.84
CA GLY A 45 25.65 16.55 0.18
C GLY A 45 26.42 16.20 1.45
N ASP A 46 27.28 17.11 1.92
CA ASP A 46 27.99 17.25 3.23
C ASP A 46 28.64 16.01 3.92
N PHE A 47 28.46 14.80 3.38
CA PHE A 47 28.92 13.52 3.95
C PHE A 47 30.27 13.05 3.38
N SER A 48 31.05 13.94 2.77
CA SER A 48 32.03 13.58 1.76
C SER A 48 33.31 12.87 2.23
N ILE A 49 33.67 12.80 3.52
CA ILE A 49 34.94 12.13 3.91
C ILE A 49 34.82 11.22 5.15
N THR A 50 33.93 11.50 6.10
CA THR A 50 33.80 10.70 7.33
C THR A 50 32.93 9.45 7.16
N CYS A 51 32.23 9.29 6.02
CA CYS A 51 31.19 8.29 5.86
C CYS A 51 31.46 7.18 4.84
N SER A 52 32.68 6.92 4.37
CA SER A 52 32.93 5.87 3.37
C SER A 52 32.41 4.46 3.74
N ALA A 53 32.35 4.11 5.04
CA ALA A 53 31.74 2.87 5.51
C ALA A 53 30.21 2.96 5.63
N ALA A 54 29.70 4.13 6.03
CA ALA A 54 28.27 4.40 6.03
C ALA A 54 27.72 4.40 4.59
N SER A 55 28.38 5.06 3.65
CA SER A 55 28.03 5.09 2.23
C SER A 55 28.07 3.72 1.55
N ALA A 56 28.69 2.70 2.16
CA ALA A 56 28.62 1.31 1.69
C ALA A 56 27.43 0.54 2.31
N ALA A 57 27.06 0.82 3.56
CA ALA A 57 25.92 0.20 4.23
C ALA A 57 24.56 0.84 3.85
N TYR A 58 24.55 2.14 3.59
CA TYR A 58 23.36 2.92 3.24
C TYR A 58 22.70 2.48 1.92
N PRO A 59 23.44 2.19 0.83
CA PRO A 59 22.84 1.68 -0.41
C PRO A 59 22.05 0.38 -0.19
N ILE A 60 22.56 -0.52 0.67
CA ILE A 60 21.88 -1.78 1.01
C ILE A 60 20.61 -1.49 1.83
N ALA A 61 20.68 -0.63 2.85
CA ALA A 61 19.52 -0.27 3.67
C ALA A 61 18.43 0.46 2.87
N VAL A 62 18.82 1.33 1.95
CA VAL A 62 17.91 2.04 1.04
C VAL A 62 17.28 1.07 0.03
N GLN A 63 18.04 0.11 -0.49
CA GLN A 63 17.50 -0.97 -1.33
C GLN A 63 16.45 -1.80 -0.59
N PHE A 64 16.71 -2.21 0.66
CA PHE A 64 15.71 -2.88 1.49
C PHE A 64 14.47 -2.01 1.72
N GLY A 65 14.64 -0.72 1.96
CA GLY A 65 13.52 0.22 2.09
C GLY A 65 12.65 0.30 0.81
N PHE A 66 13.28 0.31 -0.37
CA PHE A 66 12.53 0.28 -1.63
C PHE A 66 11.80 -1.05 -1.87
N GLU A 67 12.43 -2.17 -1.55
CA GLU A 67 11.81 -3.50 -1.67
C GLU A 67 10.64 -3.66 -0.70
N ASP A 68 10.78 -3.16 0.53
CA ASP A 68 9.71 -3.21 1.52
C ASP A 68 8.51 -2.34 1.11
N VAL A 69 8.73 -1.13 0.58
CA VAL A 69 7.65 -0.29 0.04
C VAL A 69 6.93 -0.97 -1.13
N LYS A 70 7.67 -1.66 -2.02
CA LYS A 70 7.05 -2.44 -3.11
C LYS A 70 6.21 -3.59 -2.57
N LEU A 71 6.73 -4.35 -1.62
CA LEU A 71 6.03 -5.46 -0.96
C LEU A 71 4.75 -4.97 -0.26
N LEU A 72 4.82 -3.87 0.46
CA LEU A 72 3.66 -3.24 1.12
C LEU A 72 2.61 -2.80 0.10
N MET A 73 3.02 -2.24 -1.04
CA MET A 73 2.09 -1.88 -2.12
C MET A 73 1.42 -3.10 -2.75
N GLU A 74 2.15 -4.16 -3.04
CA GLU A 74 1.57 -5.41 -3.57
C GLU A 74 0.60 -6.03 -2.58
N THR A 75 0.97 -6.05 -1.30
CA THR A 75 0.12 -6.57 -0.22
C THR A 75 -1.17 -5.77 -0.10
N ALA A 76 -1.10 -4.43 -0.11
CA ALA A 76 -2.27 -3.57 -0.07
C ALA A 76 -3.22 -3.80 -1.25
N LYS A 77 -2.67 -3.92 -2.48
CA LYS A 77 -3.46 -4.25 -3.67
C LYS A 77 -4.08 -5.65 -3.56
N GLY A 78 -3.35 -6.62 -3.02
CA GLY A 78 -3.85 -7.97 -2.76
C GLY A 78 -5.02 -7.99 -1.77
N PHE A 79 -4.98 -7.18 -0.71
CA PHE A 79 -6.11 -7.03 0.20
C PHE A 79 -7.31 -6.38 -0.48
N ALA A 80 -7.11 -5.31 -1.26
CA ALA A 80 -8.20 -4.67 -2.00
C ALA A 80 -8.90 -5.65 -2.95
N ALA A 81 -8.15 -6.49 -3.67
CA ALA A 81 -8.69 -7.50 -4.57
C ALA A 81 -9.51 -8.59 -3.83
N LYS A 82 -9.03 -9.04 -2.67
CA LYS A 82 -9.76 -10.00 -1.82
C LYS A 82 -11.05 -9.40 -1.28
N ILE A 83 -11.01 -8.15 -0.81
CA ILE A 83 -12.18 -7.43 -0.30
C ILE A 83 -13.22 -7.23 -1.40
N ASP A 84 -12.81 -6.87 -2.62
CA ASP A 84 -13.71 -6.75 -3.78
C ASP A 84 -14.38 -8.11 -4.12
N THR A 85 -13.59 -9.19 -4.12
CA THR A 85 -14.11 -10.55 -4.30
C THR A 85 -15.14 -10.90 -3.22
N THR A 86 -14.86 -10.58 -1.95
CA THR A 86 -15.80 -10.78 -0.85
C THR A 86 -17.08 -9.98 -1.04
N ALA A 87 -17.00 -8.70 -1.41
CA ALA A 87 -18.17 -7.87 -1.67
C ALA A 87 -19.07 -8.47 -2.75
N LYS A 88 -18.48 -8.95 -3.86
CA LYS A 88 -19.20 -9.62 -4.95
C LYS A 88 -19.88 -10.90 -4.48
N ALA A 89 -19.17 -11.75 -3.74
CA ALA A 89 -19.72 -12.99 -3.22
C ALA A 89 -20.91 -12.76 -2.27
N TYR A 90 -20.83 -11.77 -1.38
CA TYR A 90 -21.96 -11.41 -0.53
C TYR A 90 -23.14 -10.84 -1.33
N ALA A 91 -22.89 -9.99 -2.33
CA ALA A 91 -23.95 -9.47 -3.18
C ALA A 91 -24.66 -10.57 -3.99
N GLU A 92 -23.91 -11.56 -4.46
CA GLU A 92 -24.47 -12.73 -5.16
C GLU A 92 -25.28 -13.62 -4.22
N ALA A 93 -24.75 -13.92 -3.02
CA ALA A 93 -25.48 -14.67 -2.01
C ALA A 93 -26.81 -13.97 -1.61
N GLU A 94 -26.81 -12.65 -1.49
CA GLU A 94 -28.05 -11.89 -1.26
C GLU A 94 -29.04 -12.05 -2.42
N ARG A 95 -28.60 -11.94 -3.68
CA ARG A 95 -29.49 -12.14 -4.84
C ARG A 95 -30.06 -13.55 -4.87
N SER A 96 -29.24 -14.57 -4.63
CA SER A 96 -29.66 -15.97 -4.62
C SER A 96 -30.60 -16.32 -3.45
N SER A 97 -30.44 -15.64 -2.30
CA SER A 97 -31.32 -15.83 -1.13
C SER A 97 -32.66 -15.08 -1.24
N THR A 98 -32.81 -14.18 -2.21
CA THR A 98 -34.04 -13.39 -2.41
C THR A 98 -34.93 -13.96 -3.54
N VAL A 99 -34.66 -15.20 -3.98
CA VAL A 99 -35.53 -15.98 -4.88
C VAL A 99 -36.45 -16.88 -4.05
#